data_AF-A0A1G9XIH9-F1
#
_entry.id   AF-A0A1G9XIH9-F1
#
_cell.length_a   1.000
_cell.length_b   1.000
_cell.length_c   1.000
_cell.angle_alpha   90.00
_cell.angle_beta   90.00
_cell.angle_gamma   90.00
#
_symmetry.space_group_name_H-M   'P 1'
#
loop_
_entity.id
_entity.type
_entity.pdbx_description
1 polymer ?
#
loop_
_entity_poly.entity_id
_entity_poly.type
_entity_poly.pdbx_seq_one_letter_code
_entity_poly.pdbx_strand_id
1 'polypeptide(L)'
;MPHCPGFVSALVLRCARDDRAALGTLFDLLHAPVAAMVGGSGIERDDLVAEVFQEVWANANHFRRGDDPVAWVLGLARQTGARAPAAIAV
;
A
#
# COMPACT_ATOMS: atom_id res chain seq x y z
N MET A 1 16.17 -1.70 -8.05
CA MET A 1 15.65 -2.38 -9.25
C MET A 1 14.43 -1.60 -9.73
N PRO A 2 14.29 -1.27 -11.01
CA PRO A 2 13.11 -0.56 -11.50
C PRO A 2 11.92 -1.53 -11.49
N HIS A 3 10.89 -1.23 -10.71
CA HIS A 3 9.62 -1.94 -10.76
C HIS A 3 8.99 -1.64 -12.13
N CYS A 4 8.85 -2.62 -13.01
CA CYS A 4 8.15 -2.42 -14.28
C CYS A 4 6.74 -1.91 -13.95
N PRO A 5 6.34 -0.68 -14.34
CA PRO A 5 5.06 -0.11 -13.94
C PRO A 5 3.88 -1.01 -14.32
N GLY A 6 3.98 -1.68 -15.48
CA GLY A 6 2.99 -2.66 -15.92
C GLY A 6 2.83 -3.88 -15.00
N PHE A 7 3.88 -4.29 -14.29
CA PHE A 7 3.81 -5.43 -13.36
C PHE A 7 3.06 -5.06 -12.08
N VAL A 8 3.39 -3.92 -11.46
CA VAL A 8 2.69 -3.45 -10.24
C VAL A 8 1.23 -3.13 -10.55
N SER A 9 0.95 -2.46 -11.67
CA SER A 9 -0.43 -2.23 -12.13
C SER A 9 -1.20 -3.54 -12.33
N ALA A 10 -0.55 -4.59 -12.86
CA ALA A 10 -1.18 -5.90 -13.02
C ALA A 10 -1.52 -6.55 -11.67
N LEU A 11 -0.67 -6.39 -10.64
CA LEU A 11 -0.97 -6.88 -9.30
C LEU A 11 -2.18 -6.17 -8.69
N VAL A 12 -2.25 -4.84 -8.76
CA VAL A 12 -3.41 -4.07 -8.26
C VAL A 12 -4.71 -4.47 -8.97
N LEU A 13 -4.67 -4.64 -10.30
CA LEU A 13 -5.82 -5.12 -11.07
C LEU A 13 -6.23 -6.56 -10.75
N ARG A 14 -5.30 -7.40 -10.29
CA ARG A 14 -5.60 -8.76 -9.81
C ARG A 14 -6.24 -8.71 -8.43
N CYS A 15 -5.81 -7.81 -7.54
CA CYS A 15 -6.49 -7.57 -6.26
C CYS A 15 -7.97 -7.20 -6.47
N ALA A 16 -8.28 -6.38 -7.49
CA ALA A 16 -9.66 -6.05 -7.86
C ALA A 16 -10.52 -7.26 -8.25
N ARG A 17 -9.89 -8.41 -8.55
CA ARG A 17 -10.51 -9.68 -8.93
C ARG A 17 -10.42 -10.74 -7.81
N ASP A 18 -10.27 -10.30 -6.56
CA ASP A 18 -10.17 -11.17 -5.37
C ASP A 18 -8.91 -12.06 -5.34
N ASP A 19 -7.85 -11.70 -6.07
CA ASP A 19 -6.61 -12.46 -6.08
C ASP A 19 -5.71 -12.12 -4.88
N ARG A 20 -5.83 -12.90 -3.81
CA ARG A 20 -5.05 -12.72 -2.57
C ARG A 20 -3.55 -12.91 -2.77
N ALA A 21 -3.13 -13.76 -3.72
CA ALA A 21 -1.71 -13.97 -4.00
C ALA A 21 -1.09 -12.71 -4.61
N ALA A 22 -1.85 -11.99 -5.45
CA ALA A 22 -1.41 -10.70 -5.98
C ALA A 22 -1.22 -9.64 -4.88
N LEU A 23 -2.12 -9.60 -3.88
CA LEU A 23 -1.97 -8.71 -2.73
C LEU A 23 -0.72 -9.05 -1.92
N GLY A 24 -0.45 -10.33 -1.68
CA GLY A 24 0.77 -10.79 -0.99
C GLY A 24 2.04 -10.36 -1.73
N THR A 25 2.09 -10.56 -3.05
CA THR A 25 3.22 -10.09 -3.86
C THR A 25 3.36 -8.56 -3.83
N LEU A 26 2.26 -7.81 -3.84
CA LEU A 26 2.27 -6.36 -3.74
C LEU A 26 2.80 -5.90 -2.37
N PHE A 27 2.40 -6.59 -1.30
CA PHE A 27 2.90 -6.39 0.05
C PHE A 27 4.43 -6.56 0.09
N ASP A 28 4.95 -7.70 -0.36
CA ASP A 28 6.38 -7.98 -0.34
C ASP A 28 7.20 -6.93 -1.11
N LEU A 29 6.67 -6.45 -2.24
CA LEU A 29 7.34 -5.46 -3.08
C LEU A 29 7.34 -4.05 -2.49
N LEU A 30 6.23 -3.66 -1.87
CA LEU A 30 5.98 -2.28 -1.44
C LEU A 30 6.03 -2.10 0.07
N HIS A 31 6.33 -3.14 0.84
CA HIS A 31 6.39 -3.08 2.30
C HIS A 31 7.34 -1.97 2.78
N ALA A 32 8.60 -2.00 2.34
CA ALA A 32 9.60 -1.01 2.75
C ALA A 32 9.21 0.45 2.42
N PRO A 33 8.80 0.80 1.18
CA PRO A 33 8.40 2.17 0.87
C PRO A 33 7.09 2.59 1.56
N VAL A 34 6.13 1.68 1.78
CA VAL A 34 4.90 1.97 2.54
C VAL A 34 5.23 2.20 4.01
N ALA A 35 6.05 1.34 4.62
CA ALA A 35 6.52 1.44 6.00
C ALA A 35 7.26 2.76 6.25
N ALA A 36 8.09 3.19 5.31
CA ALA A 36 8.76 4.49 5.37
C ALA A 36 7.77 5.67 5.26
N MET A 37 6.65 5.48 4.58
CA MET A 37 5.67 6.55 4.34
C MET A 37 4.67 6.72 5.49
N VAL A 38 4.23 5.62 6.12
CA VAL A 38 3.25 5.68 7.23
C VAL A 38 3.86 6.21 8.53
N GLY A 39 5.18 6.09 8.73
CA GLY A 39 5.84 6.51 9.95
C GLY A 39 5.69 5.50 11.09
N GLY A 40 5.55 5.96 12.34
CA GLY A 40 5.39 5.12 13.52
C GLY A 40 6.64 4.33 13.94
N SER A 41 6.53 3.49 14.97
CA SER A 41 7.63 2.63 15.45
C SER A 41 7.18 1.22 15.82
N GLY A 42 8.03 0.22 15.57
CA GLY A 42 7.77 -1.17 15.93
C GLY A 42 6.42 -1.68 15.42
N ILE A 43 5.62 -2.22 16.35
CA ILE A 43 4.31 -2.84 16.08
C ILE A 43 3.33 -1.86 15.42
N GLU A 44 3.33 -0.59 15.85
CA GLU A 44 2.44 0.43 15.28
C GLU A 44 2.67 0.60 13.77
N ARG A 45 3.94 0.57 13.34
CA ARG A 45 4.27 0.67 11.92
C ARG A 45 3.73 -0.52 11.15
N ASP A 46 3.90 -1.72 11.68
CA ASP A 46 3.45 -2.95 11.01
C ASP A 46 1.91 -2.98 10.90
N ASP A 47 1.20 -2.50 11.94
CA ASP A 47 -0.26 -2.36 11.92
C ASP A 47 -0.72 -1.34 10.87
N LEU A 48 -0.05 -0.17 10.79
CA LEU A 48 -0.34 0.86 9.77
C LEU A 48 -0.06 0.34 8.36
N VAL A 49 1.03 -0.39 8.16
CA VAL A 49 1.33 -1.02 6.86
C VAL A 49 0.22 -2.00 6.49
N ALA A 50 -0.21 -2.86 7.42
CA ALA A 50 -1.31 -3.79 7.18
C ALA A 50 -2.61 -3.06 6.81
N GLU A 51 -2.93 -1.96 7.49
CA GLU A 51 -4.09 -1.11 7.18
C GLU A 51 -4.02 -0.53 5.76
N VAL A 52 -2.85 -0.07 5.31
CA VAL A 52 -2.67 0.41 3.91
C VAL A 52 -3.01 -0.68 2.90
N PHE A 53 -2.55 -1.91 3.11
CA PHE A 53 -2.83 -3.00 2.16
C PHE A 53 -4.29 -3.48 2.23
N GLN A 54 -4.97 -3.31 3.37
CA GLN A 54 -6.42 -3.47 3.44
C GLN A 54 -7.15 -2.38 2.65
N GLU A 55 -6.69 -1.13 2.71
CA GLU A 55 -7.24 -0.05 1.89
C GLU A 55 -7.00 -0.26 0.40
N VAL A 56 -5.81 -0.74 0.02
CA VAL A 56 -5.50 -1.16 -1.36
C VAL A 56 -6.49 -2.22 -1.82
N TRP A 57 -6.72 -3.26 -1.02
CA TRP A 57 -7.69 -4.32 -1.34
C TRP A 57 -9.10 -3.77 -1.52
N ALA A 58 -9.57 -2.96 -0.57
CA ALA A 58 -10.92 -2.38 -0.60
C ALA A 58 -11.13 -1.43 -1.80
N ASN A 59 -10.08 -0.72 -2.23
CA ASN A 59 -10.15 0.28 -3.30
C ASN A 59 -9.59 -0.20 -4.64
N ALA A 60 -9.19 -1.48 -4.76
CA ALA A 60 -8.54 -1.99 -5.97
C ALA A 60 -9.40 -1.80 -7.25
N ASN A 61 -10.72 -1.87 -7.12
CA ASN A 61 -11.67 -1.62 -8.23
C ASN A 61 -11.67 -0.17 -8.72
N HIS A 62 -11.14 0.78 -7.94
CA HIS A 62 -11.06 2.19 -8.32
C HIS A 62 -9.74 2.55 -9.00
N PHE A 63 -8.76 1.65 -9.02
CA PHE A 63 -7.49 1.86 -9.71
C PHE A 63 -7.69 1.88 -11.23
N ARG A 64 -7.22 2.94 -11.91
CA ARG A 64 -7.38 3.07 -13.36
C ARG A 64 -6.13 2.63 -14.09
N ARG A 65 -6.31 1.92 -15.20
CA ARG A 65 -5.22 1.58 -16.12
C ARG A 65 -4.67 2.87 -16.73
N GLY A 66 -3.51 3.31 -16.26
CA GLY A 66 -2.86 4.55 -16.66
C GLY A 66 -2.32 5.36 -15.48
N ASP A 67 -2.87 5.14 -14.28
CA ASP A 67 -2.33 5.71 -13.05
C ASP A 67 -0.99 5.04 -12.72
N ASP A 68 -0.08 5.80 -12.10
CA ASP A 68 1.14 5.23 -11.54
C ASP A 68 0.76 4.38 -10.30
N PRO A 69 0.98 3.05 -10.35
CA PRO A 69 0.49 2.15 -9.31
C PRO A 69 1.24 2.35 -7.99
N VAL A 70 2.50 2.76 -8.03
CA VAL A 70 3.30 2.98 -6.82
C VAL A 70 2.84 4.29 -6.17
N ALA A 71 2.68 5.35 -6.95
CA ALA A 71 2.17 6.62 -6.45
C ALA A 71 0.74 6.48 -5.88
N TRP A 72 -0.11 5.65 -6.51
CA TRP A 72 -1.45 5.37 -6.01
C TRP A 72 -1.42 4.66 -4.64
N VAL A 73 -0.60 3.61 -4.48
CA VAL A 73 -0.42 2.92 -3.18
C VAL A 73 0.18 3.86 -2.12
N LEU A 74 1.20 4.64 -2.48
CA LEU A 74 1.80 5.60 -1.55
C LEU A 74 0.84 6.75 -1.18
N GLY A 75 -0.10 7.08 -2.06
CA GLY A 75 -1.19 8.02 -1.79
C GLY A 75 -2.13 7.49 -0.71
N LEU A 76 -2.44 6.19 -0.71
CA LEU A 76 -3.17 5.53 0.37
C LEU A 76 -2.34 5.52 1.66
N ALA A 77 -1.06 5.13 1.57
CA ALA A 77 -0.14 5.13 2.70
C ALA A 77 -0.05 6.48 3.43
N ARG A 78 0.02 7.58 2.66
CA ARG A 78 0.00 8.94 3.21
C ARG A 78 -1.29 9.25 3.95
N GLN A 79 -2.45 8.84 3.43
CA GLN A 79 -3.74 9.07 4.06
C GLN A 79 -3.86 8.27 5.37
N THR A 80 -3.45 7.01 5.36
CA THR A 80 -3.43 6.15 6.55
C THR A 80 -2.51 6.73 7.63
N GLY A 81 -1.27 7.07 7.27
CA GLY A 81 -0.32 7.68 8.21
C GLY A 81 -0.77 9.04 8.75
N ALA A 82 -1.50 9.84 7.97
CA ALA A 82 -2.06 11.11 8.44
C ALA A 82 -3.29 10.94 9.35
N ARG A 83 -4.03 9.83 9.21
CA ARG A 83 -5.16 9.48 10.08
C ARG A 83 -4.68 8.91 11.42
N ALA A 84 -3.54 8.23 11.43
CA ALA A 84 -2.93 7.75 12.66
C ALA A 84 -2.77 8.93 13.63
N PRO A 85 -3.30 8.84 14.87
CA PRO A 85 -3.06 9.89 15.85
C PRO A 85 -1.55 10.02 15.98
N ALA A 86 -1.04 11.27 16.02
CA ALA A 86 0.34 11.54 16.38
C ALA A 86 0.57 11.09 17.84
N ALA A 87 0.75 9.80 18.04
CA ALA A 87 0.86 9.19 19.35
C ALA A 87 2.27 9.42 19.87
N ILE A 88 2.42 10.57 20.51
CA ILE A 88 3.27 10.84 21.67
C ILE A 88 4.75 10.48 21.46
N ALA A 89 5.51 11.47 20.99
CA ALA A 89 6.93 11.57 21.33
C ALA A 89 7.04 11.74 22.86
N VAL A 90 7.28 10.64 23.58
CA VAL A 90 7.83 10.65 24.95
C VAL A 90 9.33 10.40 24.85
#